data_AF-G4YSW4-F1
#
_entry.id   AF-G4YSW4-F1
#
_cell.length_a   1.000
_cell.length_b   1.000
_cell.length_c   1.000
_cell.angle_alpha   90.00
_cell.angle_beta   90.00
_cell.angle_gamma   90.00
#
_symmetry.space_group_name_H-M   'P 1'
#
loop_
_entity.id
_entity.type
_entity.pdbx_description
1 polymer ?
#
loop_
_entity_poly.entity_id
_entity_poly.type
_entity_poly.pdbx_seq_one_letter_code
_entity_poly.pdbx_strand_id
1 'polypeptide(L)'
;MANRFRNWWIKPLAIYHTDVRHVMLMDVDDIFVKDPALRDLEPYKETGTTFFYDHGGVHYLKKLFANFKYEQFNERAGQTVMDIMLWFITKERFRFEYSFGDKETFWLSFEMAHAPYGFSPWGVSVVSSWPNRDMKTHPNTLCGSILQYLPDSSADPQVLYVNGKALLDPYPEGVNSGAKTQRNNMFNSLPTHMTPRLPRTQLNMTDAGAVRKEKMYQECLVGLGATPLPESFAGRLLRRRLHFLGAMTGVLGSLELCGTFELPN
;
A
#
# COMPACT_ATOMS: atom_id res chain seq x y z
N MET A 1 15.43 -2.67 23.13
CA MET A 1 14.23 -2.00 22.59
C MET A 1 14.37 -1.68 21.10
N ALA A 2 15.46 -1.04 20.67
CA ALA A 2 15.71 -0.63 19.27
C ALA A 2 15.54 -1.76 18.21
N ASN A 3 16.04 -2.98 18.47
CA ASN A 3 15.91 -4.08 17.51
C ASN A 3 14.45 -4.46 17.20
N ARG A 4 13.49 -4.21 18.10
CA ARG A 4 12.05 -4.51 17.88
C ARG A 4 11.38 -3.53 16.90
N PHE A 5 12.05 -2.42 16.59
CA PHE A 5 11.60 -1.40 15.65
C PHE A 5 12.39 -1.43 14.33
N ARG A 6 13.33 -2.37 14.14
CA ARG A 6 14.04 -2.58 12.85
C ARG A 6 13.14 -3.30 11.85
N ASN A 7 11.95 -2.76 11.63
CA ASN A 7 10.90 -3.23 10.72
C ASN A 7 9.95 -2.04 10.45
N TRP A 8 8.80 -2.29 9.84
CA TRP A 8 7.80 -1.25 9.52
C TRP A 8 7.33 -0.40 10.71
N TRP A 9 7.47 -0.87 11.96
CA TRP A 9 7.13 -0.08 13.15
C TRP A 9 8.00 1.16 13.36
N ILE A 10 9.12 1.28 12.63
CA ILE A 10 9.92 2.52 12.63
C ILE A 10 9.13 3.71 12.10
N LYS A 11 8.16 3.48 11.21
CA LYS A 11 7.40 4.54 10.55
C LYS A 11 6.49 5.31 11.53
N PRO A 12 5.61 4.67 12.33
CA PRO A 12 4.89 5.35 13.40
C PRO A 12 5.81 6.11 14.37
N LEU A 13 6.97 5.52 14.70
CA LEU A 13 7.94 6.17 15.58
C LEU A 13 8.53 7.44 14.93
N ALA A 14 8.83 7.40 13.63
CA ALA A 14 9.31 8.56 12.87
C ALA A 14 8.24 9.68 12.82
N ILE A 15 6.97 9.32 12.63
CA ILE A 15 5.85 10.27 12.66
C ILE A 15 5.66 10.87 14.07
N TYR A 16 5.81 10.08 15.13
CA TYR A 16 5.68 10.58 16.50
C TYR A 16 6.77 11.61 16.85
N HIS A 17 7.97 11.44 16.32
CA HIS A 17 9.14 12.28 16.64
C HIS A 17 9.42 13.41 15.64
N THR A 18 8.66 13.52 14.55
CA THR A 18 8.83 14.61 13.59
C THR A 18 8.05 15.84 14.01
N ASP A 19 8.61 17.02 13.78
CA ASP A 19 7.95 18.32 13.92
C ASP A 19 7.39 18.85 12.58
N VAL A 20 7.51 18.06 11.52
CA VAL A 20 7.00 18.40 10.18
C VAL A 20 5.47 18.42 10.17
N ARG A 21 4.90 19.55 9.78
CA ARG A 21 3.44 19.79 9.79
C ARG A 21 2.65 18.92 8.80
N HIS A 22 3.21 18.67 7.63
CA HIS A 22 2.54 17.91 6.56
C HIS A 22 3.43 16.75 6.16
N VAL A 23 2.98 15.53 6.48
CA VAL A 23 3.75 14.32 6.21
C VAL A 23 2.98 13.41 5.28
N MET A 24 3.67 12.88 4.29
CA MET A 24 3.21 11.73 3.52
C MET A 24 4.04 10.53 3.93
N LEU A 25 3.40 9.50 4.46
CA LEU A 25 4.05 8.25 4.82
C LEU A 25 3.86 7.23 3.70
N MET A 26 4.98 6.77 3.13
CA MET A 26 5.01 5.86 1.99
C MET A 26 5.99 4.73 2.25
N ASP A 27 5.84 3.63 1.51
CA ASP A 27 6.89 2.63 1.46
C ASP A 27 8.06 3.17 0.64
N VAL A 28 9.28 2.75 1.00
CA VAL A 28 10.47 3.18 0.26
C VAL A 28 10.45 2.66 -1.16
N ASP A 29 9.79 1.54 -1.43
CA ASP A 29 9.73 0.89 -2.74
C ASP A 29 8.65 1.45 -3.67
N ASP A 30 7.82 2.40 -3.23
CA ASP A 30 6.75 2.96 -4.05
C ASP A 30 7.27 3.63 -5.35
N ILE A 31 6.51 3.43 -6.43
CA ILE A 31 6.77 3.95 -7.77
C ILE A 31 5.69 4.96 -8.12
N PHE A 32 6.01 6.25 -8.07
CA PHE A 32 5.09 7.33 -8.41
C PHE A 32 4.93 7.52 -9.93
N VAL A 33 3.68 7.55 -10.37
CA VAL A 33 3.25 7.87 -11.75
C VAL A 33 2.84 9.33 -11.87
N LYS A 34 2.18 9.87 -10.84
CA LYS A 34 1.79 11.28 -10.73
C LYS A 34 2.53 11.97 -9.59
N ASP A 35 2.44 13.29 -9.58
CA ASP A 35 3.01 14.12 -8.52
C ASP A 35 2.37 13.76 -7.16
N PRO A 36 3.16 13.42 -6.14
CA PRO A 36 2.67 13.13 -4.79
C PRO A 36 2.22 14.38 -4.00
N ALA A 37 2.19 15.58 -4.57
CA ALA A 37 1.70 16.79 -3.90
C ALA A 37 0.16 16.80 -3.73
N LEU A 38 -0.39 15.92 -2.88
CA LEU A 38 -1.83 15.67 -2.74
C LEU A 38 -2.58 16.65 -1.82
N ARG A 39 -1.89 17.63 -1.22
CA ARG A 39 -2.46 18.53 -0.20
C ARG A 39 -3.63 19.37 -0.70
N ASP A 40 -3.71 19.57 -2.01
CA ASP A 40 -4.76 20.36 -2.64
C ASP A 40 -6.00 19.55 -3.01
N LEU A 41 -5.98 18.24 -2.81
CA LEU A 41 -7.12 17.36 -3.07
C LEU A 41 -8.15 17.44 -1.95
N GLU A 42 -9.40 17.25 -2.34
CA GLU A 42 -10.60 17.44 -1.49
C GLU A 42 -10.54 16.64 -0.18
N PRO A 43 -10.22 15.32 -0.15
CA PRO A 43 -10.16 14.57 1.10
C PRO A 43 -9.15 15.14 2.12
N TYR A 44 -8.05 15.72 1.64
CA TYR A 44 -7.03 16.33 2.49
C TYR A 44 -7.48 17.70 3.00
N LYS A 45 -8.10 18.52 2.13
CA LYS A 45 -8.60 19.85 2.51
C LYS A 45 -9.71 19.78 3.56
N GLU A 46 -10.59 18.78 3.47
CA GLU A 46 -11.72 18.62 4.38
C GLU A 46 -11.32 18.18 5.78
N THR A 47 -10.37 17.25 5.88
CA THR A 47 -10.07 16.55 7.15
C THR A 47 -8.65 16.76 7.66
N GLY A 48 -7.75 17.28 6.81
CA GLY A 48 -6.32 17.40 7.10
C GLY A 48 -5.53 16.10 7.00
N THR A 49 -6.18 14.95 6.74
CA THR A 49 -5.55 13.62 6.66
C THR A 49 -6.25 12.74 5.65
N THR A 50 -5.49 12.09 4.76
CA THR A 50 -6.04 11.17 3.76
C THR A 50 -5.35 9.81 3.84
N PHE A 51 -6.16 8.74 3.93
CA PHE A 51 -5.72 7.35 3.91
C PHE A 51 -6.09 6.65 2.60
N PHE A 52 -5.34 5.61 2.27
CA PHE A 52 -5.60 4.73 1.13
C PHE A 52 -5.94 3.33 1.64
N TYR A 53 -6.78 2.60 0.91
CA TYR A 53 -7.14 1.24 1.30
C TYR A 53 -5.99 0.27 1.03
N ASP A 54 -5.75 -0.64 1.96
CA ASP A 54 -4.80 -1.74 1.84
C ASP A 54 -5.55 -3.08 1.81
N HIS A 55 -4.84 -4.18 1.53
CA HIS A 55 -5.36 -5.53 1.68
C HIS A 55 -5.39 -5.92 3.17
N GLY A 56 -6.56 -6.30 3.70
CA GLY A 56 -6.64 -6.77 5.09
C GLY A 56 -8.06 -6.94 5.61
N GLY A 57 -8.24 -7.89 6.52
CA GLY A 57 -9.52 -8.19 7.18
C GLY A 57 -9.50 -7.78 8.65
N VAL A 58 -10.54 -7.10 9.13
CA VAL A 58 -10.51 -6.42 10.44
C VAL A 58 -11.22 -7.22 11.55
N HIS A 59 -10.77 -8.45 11.78
CA HIS A 59 -11.43 -9.38 12.71
C HIS A 59 -11.27 -9.00 14.20
N TYR A 60 -10.29 -8.16 14.53
CA TYR A 60 -9.97 -7.77 15.91
C TYR A 60 -10.60 -6.43 16.34
N LEU A 61 -11.21 -5.66 15.43
CA LEU A 61 -11.72 -4.31 15.72
C LEU A 61 -12.75 -4.28 16.84
N LYS A 62 -13.71 -5.22 16.82
CA LYS A 62 -14.78 -5.27 17.83
C LYS A 62 -14.19 -5.39 19.23
N LYS A 63 -13.16 -6.24 19.39
CA LYS A 63 -12.46 -6.41 20.67
C LYS A 63 -11.64 -5.17 21.00
N LEU A 64 -11.00 -4.55 20.02
CA LEU A 64 -10.16 -3.37 20.23
C LEU A 64 -11.00 -2.18 20.73
N PHE A 65 -12.07 -1.82 20.03
CA PHE A 65 -12.96 -0.72 20.42
C PHE A 65 -13.60 -0.94 21.79
N ALA A 66 -14.02 -2.17 22.11
CA ALA A 66 -14.65 -2.47 23.39
C ALA A 66 -13.71 -2.36 24.60
N ASN A 67 -12.40 -2.51 24.41
CA ASN A 67 -11.41 -2.52 25.50
C ASN A 67 -10.53 -1.26 25.53
N PHE A 68 -10.73 -0.33 24.59
CA PHE A 68 -9.96 0.89 24.50
C PHE A 68 -10.35 1.86 25.64
N LYS A 69 -9.36 2.39 26.35
CA LYS A 69 -9.57 3.27 27.50
C LYS A 69 -9.51 4.73 27.08
N TYR A 70 -10.60 5.22 26.48
CA TYR A 70 -10.70 6.59 25.96
C TYR A 70 -10.32 7.67 26.99
N GLU A 71 -10.69 7.49 28.27
CA GLU A 71 -10.40 8.44 29.35
C GLU A 71 -8.89 8.68 29.59
N GLN A 72 -8.01 7.79 29.10
CA GLN A 72 -6.56 7.96 29.23
C GLN A 72 -5.98 9.00 28.25
N PHE A 73 -6.75 9.38 27.22
CA PHE A 73 -6.30 10.26 26.14
C PHE A 73 -7.21 11.48 26.07
N ASN A 74 -6.88 12.53 26.81
CA ASN A 74 -7.70 13.74 26.93
C ASN A 74 -6.90 15.02 26.61
N GLU A 75 -6.20 15.00 25.49
CA GLU A 75 -5.41 16.12 24.98
C GLU A 75 -6.08 16.76 23.74
N ARG A 76 -5.42 17.76 23.13
CA ARG A 76 -5.82 18.27 21.81
C ARG A 76 -5.84 17.13 20.79
N ALA A 77 -6.81 17.11 19.89
CA ALA A 77 -7.04 16.00 18.95
C ALA A 77 -5.76 15.48 18.24
N GLY A 78 -4.88 16.37 17.75
CA GLY A 78 -3.62 15.95 17.12
C GLY A 78 -2.64 15.26 18.08
N GLN A 79 -2.54 15.72 19.32
CA GLN A 79 -1.71 15.09 20.35
C GLN A 79 -2.31 13.74 20.78
N THR A 80 -3.64 13.68 20.93
CA THR A 80 -4.37 12.44 21.23
C THR A 80 -4.09 11.37 20.17
N VAL A 81 -4.14 11.70 18.87
CA VAL A 81 -3.79 10.76 17.79
C VAL A 81 -2.37 10.23 17.96
N MET A 82 -1.40 11.10 18.21
CA MET A 82 0.02 10.71 18.37
C MET A 82 0.23 9.83 19.60
N ASP A 83 -0.42 10.14 20.72
CA ASP A 83 -0.29 9.38 21.96
C ASP A 83 -0.96 8.00 21.85
N ILE A 84 -2.10 7.91 21.18
CA ILE A 84 -2.76 6.64 20.86
C ILE A 84 -1.88 5.80 19.94
N MET A 85 -1.30 6.40 18.90
CA MET A 85 -0.36 5.72 17.99
C MET A 85 0.87 5.21 18.75
N LEU A 86 1.44 6.02 19.64
CA LEU A 86 2.56 5.61 20.47
C LEU A 86 2.16 4.46 21.40
N TRP A 87 0.98 4.52 22.02
CA TRP A 87 0.46 3.45 22.86
C TRP A 87 0.26 2.15 22.08
N PHE A 88 -0.28 2.23 20.86
CA PHE A 88 -0.43 1.12 19.94
C PHE A 88 0.91 0.40 19.72
N ILE A 89 1.96 1.14 19.32
CA ILE A 89 3.27 0.58 18.99
C ILE A 89 4.15 0.24 20.21
N THR A 90 3.84 0.72 21.41
CA THR A 90 4.68 0.47 22.60
C THR A 90 4.03 -0.41 23.64
N LYS A 91 2.70 -0.52 23.66
CA LYS A 91 1.94 -1.27 24.66
C LYS A 91 1.02 -2.29 24.00
N GLU A 92 0.10 -1.86 23.14
CA GLU A 92 -0.99 -2.73 22.69
C GLU A 92 -0.49 -3.88 21.81
N ARG A 93 0.50 -3.64 20.93
CA ARG A 93 1.06 -4.69 20.05
C ARG A 93 1.73 -5.82 20.82
N PHE A 94 2.07 -5.60 22.08
CA PHE A 94 2.67 -6.60 22.96
C PHE A 94 1.64 -7.30 23.85
N ARG A 95 0.42 -6.73 23.98
CA ARG A 95 -0.68 -7.32 24.74
C ARG A 95 -1.53 -8.24 23.87
N PHE A 96 -1.78 -7.84 22.64
CA PHE A 96 -2.53 -8.63 21.65
C PHE A 96 -1.88 -8.50 20.28
N GLU A 97 -2.01 -9.55 19.48
CA GLU A 97 -1.77 -9.47 18.05
C GLU A 97 -2.89 -8.62 17.45
N TYR A 98 -2.59 -7.33 17.24
CA TYR A 98 -3.45 -6.37 16.58
C TYR A 98 -2.71 -5.85 15.36
N SER A 99 -3.49 -5.62 14.31
CA SER A 99 -3.08 -5.03 13.05
C SER A 99 -2.13 -5.86 12.17
N PHE A 100 -2.33 -5.72 10.87
CA PHE A 100 -1.46 -6.26 9.81
C PHE A 100 -0.24 -5.37 9.53
N GLY A 101 -0.10 -4.21 10.18
CA GLY A 101 1.08 -3.38 9.99
C GLY A 101 1.00 -1.94 10.48
N ASP A 102 1.94 -1.14 10.00
CA ASP A 102 2.07 0.28 10.31
C ASP A 102 0.89 1.09 9.79
N LYS A 103 0.50 0.93 8.51
CA LYS A 103 -0.55 1.73 7.85
C LYS A 103 -1.89 1.67 8.57
N GLU A 104 -2.25 0.48 9.03
CA GLU A 104 -3.50 0.28 9.76
C GLU A 104 -3.47 0.86 11.17
N THR A 105 -2.31 0.82 11.83
CA THR A 105 -2.10 1.51 13.12
C THR A 105 -2.34 3.01 13.00
N PHE A 106 -2.00 3.65 11.87
CA PHE A 106 -2.23 5.08 11.68
C PHE A 106 -3.72 5.43 11.67
N TRP A 107 -4.51 4.87 10.75
CA TRP A 107 -5.92 5.25 10.67
C TRP A 107 -6.70 4.81 11.92
N LEU A 108 -6.32 3.71 12.57
CA LEU A 108 -6.89 3.32 13.86
C LEU A 108 -6.62 4.37 14.95
N SER A 109 -5.47 5.02 14.93
CA SER A 109 -5.16 6.08 15.90
C SER A 109 -6.08 7.29 15.72
N PHE A 110 -6.41 7.63 14.48
CA PHE A 110 -7.39 8.67 14.17
C PHE A 110 -8.81 8.27 14.58
N GLU A 111 -9.22 7.04 14.27
CA GLU A 111 -10.53 6.50 14.64
C GLU A 111 -10.72 6.50 16.17
N MET A 112 -9.73 6.00 16.92
CA MET A 112 -9.79 5.96 18.39
C MET A 112 -9.74 7.35 19.04
N ALA A 113 -9.09 8.31 18.39
CA ALA A 113 -9.05 9.70 18.86
C ALA A 113 -10.34 10.47 18.53
N HIS A 114 -11.26 9.88 17.75
CA HIS A 114 -12.37 10.59 17.10
C HIS A 114 -11.91 11.84 16.35
N ALA A 115 -10.71 11.78 15.75
CA ALA A 115 -10.16 12.84 14.93
C ALA A 115 -10.67 12.70 13.48
N PRO A 116 -10.94 13.80 12.77
CA PRO A 116 -11.37 13.74 11.38
C PRO A 116 -10.27 13.14 10.49
N TYR A 117 -10.66 12.25 9.58
CA TYR A 117 -9.82 11.72 8.52
C TYR A 117 -10.68 11.35 7.30
N GLY A 118 -10.08 11.38 6.11
CA GLY A 118 -10.71 10.92 4.88
C GLY A 118 -10.03 9.65 4.34
N PHE A 119 -10.79 8.78 3.71
CA PHE A 119 -10.21 7.75 2.83
C PHE A 119 -10.31 8.21 1.37
N SER A 120 -9.39 7.74 0.53
CA SER A 120 -9.56 7.79 -0.92
C SER A 120 -10.95 7.27 -1.30
N PRO A 121 -11.69 7.94 -2.21
CA PRO A 121 -12.96 7.42 -2.70
C PRO A 121 -12.81 6.11 -3.49
N TRP A 122 -11.59 5.83 -3.94
CA TRP A 122 -11.24 4.67 -4.76
C TRP A 122 -10.68 3.54 -3.90
N GLY A 123 -11.17 2.33 -4.14
CA GLY A 123 -10.70 1.10 -3.54
C GLY A 123 -9.26 0.75 -3.93
N VAL A 124 -8.66 -0.17 -3.17
CA VAL A 124 -7.35 -0.74 -3.50
C VAL A 124 -7.39 -1.37 -4.89
N SER A 125 -6.35 -1.16 -5.69
CA SER A 125 -6.15 -1.79 -6.99
C SER A 125 -4.83 -2.56 -6.98
N VAL A 126 -4.58 -3.39 -7.99
CA VAL A 126 -3.31 -4.11 -8.12
C VAL A 126 -2.80 -4.08 -9.55
N VAL A 127 -1.49 -4.25 -9.71
CA VAL A 127 -0.88 -4.53 -11.01
C VAL A 127 -0.71 -6.04 -11.21
N SER A 128 -0.87 -6.50 -12.45
CA SER A 128 -0.64 -7.90 -12.79
C SER A 128 0.79 -8.29 -12.39
N SER A 129 0.93 -9.22 -11.45
CA SER A 129 2.25 -9.64 -10.96
C SER A 129 2.49 -11.14 -11.15
N TRP A 130 1.54 -11.90 -11.72
CA TRP A 130 1.78 -13.31 -12.00
C TRP A 130 2.66 -13.47 -13.26
N PRO A 131 3.91 -13.95 -13.13
CA PRO A 131 4.72 -14.26 -14.30
C PRO A 131 4.07 -15.44 -15.02
N ASN A 132 3.63 -15.17 -16.25
CA ASN A 132 3.07 -16.12 -17.21
C ASN A 132 1.57 -16.40 -17.12
N ARG A 133 0.83 -15.46 -17.72
CA ARG A 133 -0.46 -15.64 -18.41
C ARG A 133 -1.72 -15.27 -17.63
N ASP A 134 -1.64 -14.41 -16.60
CA ASP A 134 -2.84 -13.84 -15.94
C ASP A 134 -3.89 -13.40 -16.96
N MET A 135 -3.50 -12.61 -17.96
CA MET A 135 -4.46 -12.16 -18.98
C MET A 135 -4.99 -13.26 -19.91
N LYS A 136 -4.34 -14.43 -19.98
CA LYS A 136 -4.84 -15.58 -20.75
C LYS A 136 -5.68 -16.55 -19.89
N THR A 137 -5.38 -16.68 -18.60
CA THR A 137 -6.05 -17.63 -17.69
C THR A 137 -7.13 -16.97 -16.84
N HIS A 138 -6.93 -15.71 -16.48
CA HIS A 138 -7.73 -14.91 -15.55
C HIS A 138 -7.88 -13.46 -16.07
N PRO A 139 -8.53 -13.23 -17.23
CA PRO A 139 -8.55 -11.91 -17.88
C PRO A 139 -9.25 -10.81 -17.05
N ASN A 140 -10.04 -11.19 -16.04
CA ASN A 140 -10.78 -10.28 -15.17
C ASN A 140 -10.34 -10.32 -13.70
N THR A 141 -9.23 -10.99 -13.39
CA THR A 141 -8.74 -11.13 -12.03
C THR A 141 -7.23 -10.92 -12.00
N LEU A 142 -6.79 -10.00 -11.15
CA LEU A 142 -5.37 -9.69 -11.01
C LEU A 142 -4.91 -9.93 -9.58
N CYS A 143 -3.71 -10.45 -9.44
CA CYS A 143 -3.01 -10.60 -8.18
C CYS A 143 -1.67 -9.88 -8.32
N GLY A 144 -1.30 -9.07 -7.32
CA GLY A 144 0.01 -8.44 -7.35
C GLY A 144 0.19 -7.23 -6.46
N SER A 145 1.18 -6.42 -6.81
CA SER A 145 1.54 -5.24 -6.03
C SER A 145 0.42 -4.20 -6.03
N ILE A 146 0.20 -3.59 -4.87
CA ILE A 146 -0.84 -2.58 -4.65
C ILE A 146 -0.62 -1.40 -5.59
N LEU A 147 -1.71 -0.91 -6.17
CA LEU A 147 -1.79 0.31 -6.95
C LEU A 147 -2.86 1.21 -6.32
N GLN A 148 -2.56 2.50 -6.26
CA GLN A 148 -3.51 3.52 -5.83
C GLN A 148 -3.74 4.55 -6.94
N TYR A 149 -5.00 4.96 -7.09
CA TYR A 149 -5.39 6.07 -7.96
C TYR A 149 -5.31 7.40 -7.20
N LEU A 150 -5.25 8.51 -7.94
CA LEU A 150 -5.41 9.84 -7.35
C LEU A 150 -6.78 9.91 -6.64
N PRO A 151 -6.83 10.39 -5.38
CA PRO A 151 -8.08 10.52 -4.63
C PRO A 151 -8.84 11.78 -5.04
N ASP A 152 -9.15 11.87 -6.34
CA ASP A 152 -9.93 12.95 -6.95
C ASP A 152 -11.26 12.42 -7.50
N SER A 153 -12.13 13.34 -7.94
CA SER A 153 -13.40 13.05 -8.61
C SER A 153 -13.31 13.15 -10.14
N SER A 154 -12.09 13.20 -10.71
CA SER A 154 -11.88 13.30 -12.16
C SER A 154 -12.53 12.11 -12.87
N ALA A 155 -13.14 12.31 -14.04
CA ALA A 155 -13.66 11.22 -14.86
C ALA A 155 -12.53 10.33 -15.43
N ASP A 156 -11.36 10.93 -15.69
CA ASP A 156 -10.16 10.22 -16.17
C ASP A 156 -9.40 9.58 -14.99
N PRO A 157 -9.30 8.25 -14.92
CA PRO A 157 -8.64 7.57 -13.81
C PRO A 157 -7.11 7.68 -13.90
N GLN A 158 -6.52 8.44 -12.99
CA GLN A 158 -5.07 8.64 -12.95
C GLN A 158 -4.39 7.82 -11.86
N VAL A 159 -3.43 6.99 -12.25
CA VAL A 159 -2.60 6.21 -11.31
C VAL A 159 -1.71 7.16 -10.51
N LEU A 160 -1.75 7.09 -9.18
CA LEU A 160 -0.87 7.85 -8.31
C LEU A 160 0.46 7.11 -8.12
N TYR A 161 0.41 5.91 -7.55
CA TYR A 161 1.60 5.10 -7.28
C TYR A 161 1.31 3.61 -7.33
N VAL A 162 2.38 2.83 -7.52
CA VAL A 162 2.38 1.37 -7.41
C VAL A 162 3.44 0.96 -6.40
N ASN A 163 3.09 0.08 -5.47
CA ASN A 163 4.04 -0.46 -4.51
C ASN A 163 5.09 -1.33 -5.21
N GLY A 164 6.36 -1.15 -4.87
CA GLY A 164 7.47 -1.73 -5.61
C GLY A 164 7.79 -3.19 -5.30
N LYS A 165 7.25 -3.77 -4.23
CA LYS A 165 7.54 -5.11 -3.69
C LYS A 165 7.99 -6.14 -4.74
N ALA A 166 7.05 -6.73 -5.46
CA ALA A 166 7.32 -7.78 -6.46
C ALA A 166 7.82 -7.22 -7.81
N LEU A 167 8.06 -5.91 -7.89
CA LEU A 167 8.50 -5.23 -9.11
C LEU A 167 9.99 -4.85 -9.08
N LEU A 168 10.57 -4.65 -7.89
CA LEU A 168 11.95 -4.20 -7.73
C LEU A 168 12.91 -5.33 -7.38
N ASP A 169 12.53 -6.19 -6.44
CA ASP A 169 13.35 -7.31 -5.99
C ASP A 169 12.84 -8.62 -6.61
N PRO A 170 13.68 -9.36 -7.36
CA PRO A 170 13.31 -10.67 -7.87
C PRO A 170 13.13 -11.74 -6.77
N TYR A 171 13.71 -11.53 -5.59
CA TYR A 171 13.66 -12.45 -4.45
C TYR A 171 13.39 -11.69 -3.14
N PRO A 172 12.22 -11.06 -2.98
CA PRO A 172 11.91 -10.23 -1.82
C PRO A 172 11.90 -11.03 -0.50
N GLU A 173 11.71 -12.36 -0.58
CA GLU A 173 11.77 -13.29 0.55
C GLU A 173 13.14 -13.99 0.70
N GLY A 174 14.12 -13.62 -0.13
CA GLY A 174 15.46 -14.21 -0.17
C GLY A 174 15.59 -15.46 -1.05
N VAL A 175 16.81 -15.69 -1.56
CA VAL A 175 17.12 -16.76 -2.54
C VAL A 175 16.95 -18.17 -1.96
N ASN A 176 17.08 -18.32 -0.63
CA ASN A 176 16.97 -19.61 0.06
C ASN A 176 15.52 -20.03 0.36
N SER A 177 14.53 -19.19 0.05
CA SER A 177 13.12 -19.40 0.41
C SER A 177 12.32 -20.16 -0.67
N GLY A 178 13.00 -20.82 -1.62
CA GLY A 178 12.51 -21.30 -2.92
C GLY A 178 11.28 -22.23 -2.99
N ALA A 179 10.58 -22.48 -1.87
CA ALA A 179 9.30 -23.19 -1.83
C ALA A 179 8.19 -22.47 -1.04
N LYS A 180 8.47 -21.32 -0.39
CA LYS A 180 7.50 -20.56 0.42
C LYS A 180 7.04 -19.24 -0.20
N THR A 181 7.65 -18.82 -1.30
CA THR A 181 7.26 -17.59 -2.00
C THR A 181 5.80 -17.68 -2.41
N GLN A 182 4.97 -16.83 -1.82
CA GLN A 182 3.56 -16.75 -2.17
C GLN A 182 3.47 -16.32 -3.65
N ARG A 183 2.66 -17.03 -4.46
CA ARG A 183 2.69 -16.87 -5.93
C ARG A 183 2.19 -15.49 -6.40
N ASN A 184 1.48 -14.75 -5.56
CA ASN A 184 1.11 -13.34 -5.73
C ASN A 184 2.27 -12.34 -5.64
N ASN A 185 3.39 -12.71 -4.99
CA ASN A 185 4.57 -11.87 -4.81
C ASN A 185 5.69 -12.26 -5.79
N MET A 186 5.34 -12.94 -6.88
CA MET A 186 6.30 -13.34 -7.88
C MET A 186 6.78 -12.13 -8.68
N PHE A 187 8.08 -12.11 -8.96
CA PHE A 187 8.68 -11.02 -9.69
C PHE A 187 8.09 -10.89 -11.10
N ASN A 188 7.57 -9.71 -11.42
CA ASN A 188 7.11 -9.40 -12.78
C ASN A 188 8.03 -8.38 -13.45
N SER A 189 8.78 -8.83 -14.46
CA SER A 189 9.67 -7.97 -15.24
C SER A 189 8.94 -6.93 -16.09
N LEU A 190 7.71 -7.20 -16.53
CA LEU A 190 6.92 -6.28 -17.34
C LEU A 190 5.42 -6.44 -17.05
N PRO A 191 4.90 -5.80 -15.99
CA PRO A 191 3.47 -5.74 -15.77
C PRO A 191 2.81 -4.94 -16.91
N THR A 192 1.68 -5.45 -17.40
CA THR A 192 0.98 -4.87 -18.56
C THR A 192 -0.41 -4.34 -18.21
N HIS A 193 -1.03 -4.86 -17.16
CA HIS A 193 -2.41 -4.55 -16.81
C HIS A 193 -2.51 -4.20 -15.33
N MET A 194 -3.55 -3.44 -15.01
CA MET A 194 -3.95 -3.06 -13.66
C MET A 194 -5.45 -3.27 -13.47
N THR A 195 -5.90 -3.36 -12.23
CA THR A 195 -7.32 -3.31 -11.91
C THR A 195 -7.85 -1.90 -12.24
N PRO A 196 -9.00 -1.76 -12.93
CA PRO A 196 -9.61 -0.45 -13.19
C PRO A 196 -9.92 0.31 -11.89
N ARG A 197 -10.00 1.65 -11.97
CA ARG A 197 -10.39 2.48 -10.83
C ARG A 197 -11.84 2.19 -10.45
N LEU A 198 -12.02 1.62 -9.27
CA LEU A 198 -13.32 1.23 -8.71
C LEU A 198 -13.48 1.80 -7.30
N PRO A 199 -14.72 2.06 -6.85
CA PRO A 199 -14.97 2.33 -5.45
C PRO A 199 -14.65 1.08 -4.61
N ARG A 200 -14.53 1.24 -3.29
CA ARG A 200 -14.29 0.12 -2.38
C ARG A 200 -15.33 -0.98 -2.60
N THR A 201 -14.87 -2.14 -3.04
CA THR A 201 -15.73 -3.28 -3.36
C THR A 201 -15.41 -4.45 -2.44
N GLN A 202 -16.45 -5.05 -1.86
CA GLN A 202 -16.31 -6.30 -1.11
C GLN A 202 -16.16 -7.46 -2.10
N LEU A 203 -15.11 -8.25 -1.95
CA LEU A 203 -14.89 -9.43 -2.80
C LEU A 203 -15.77 -10.59 -2.32
N ASN A 204 -16.66 -11.07 -3.19
CA ASN A 204 -17.42 -12.28 -2.96
C ASN A 204 -16.60 -13.50 -3.39
N MET A 205 -15.93 -14.17 -2.45
CA MET A 205 -15.18 -15.40 -2.76
C MET A 205 -16.06 -16.56 -3.24
N THR A 206 -17.38 -16.47 -3.06
CA THR A 206 -18.37 -17.43 -3.56
C THR A 206 -18.76 -17.21 -5.02
N ASP A 207 -18.71 -15.97 -5.53
CA ASP A 207 -18.98 -15.62 -6.94
C ASP A 207 -17.77 -15.92 -7.85
N ALA A 208 -16.69 -16.48 -7.30
CA ALA A 208 -15.61 -17.15 -8.03
C ALA A 208 -16.09 -18.42 -8.79
N GLY A 209 -17.41 -18.58 -8.99
CA GLY A 209 -18.08 -19.65 -9.73
C GLY A 209 -17.72 -19.75 -11.21
N ALA A 210 -16.80 -18.92 -11.72
CA ALA A 210 -16.24 -19.03 -13.07
C ALA A 210 -14.77 -19.49 -13.12
N VAL A 211 -14.03 -19.52 -12.00
CA VAL A 211 -12.63 -19.97 -11.97
C VAL A 211 -12.55 -21.32 -11.25
N ARG A 212 -12.83 -22.39 -12.01
CA ARG A 212 -12.68 -23.76 -11.53
C ARG A 212 -11.23 -24.01 -11.04
N LYS A 213 -11.10 -24.53 -9.82
CA LYS A 213 -9.99 -25.33 -9.24
C LYS A 213 -8.75 -24.66 -8.64
N GLU A 214 -8.51 -23.36 -8.75
CA GLU A 214 -7.34 -22.75 -8.09
C GLU A 214 -7.75 -21.94 -6.86
N LYS A 215 -7.18 -22.27 -5.68
CA LYS A 215 -7.29 -21.45 -4.47
C LYS A 215 -6.57 -20.13 -4.75
N MET A 216 -7.29 -19.11 -5.19
CA MET A 216 -6.75 -17.76 -5.32
C MET A 216 -6.47 -17.19 -3.93
N TYR A 217 -5.41 -16.41 -3.82
CA TYR A 217 -5.01 -15.83 -2.55
C TYR A 217 -5.85 -14.60 -2.19
N GLN A 218 -5.83 -14.19 -0.92
CA GLN A 218 -6.72 -13.13 -0.39
C GLN A 218 -6.43 -11.73 -0.96
N GLU A 219 -5.22 -11.50 -1.41
CA GLU A 219 -4.73 -10.28 -2.05
C GLU A 219 -5.14 -10.15 -3.52
N CYS A 220 -5.69 -11.21 -4.13
CA CYS A 220 -6.17 -11.17 -5.51
C CYS A 220 -7.50 -10.42 -5.59
N LEU A 221 -7.60 -9.50 -6.56
CA LEU A 221 -8.83 -8.77 -6.85
C LEU A 221 -9.67 -9.53 -7.88
N VAL A 222 -10.43 -10.50 -7.37
CA VAL A 222 -11.22 -11.44 -8.18
C VAL A 222 -12.42 -10.76 -8.83
N GLY A 223 -12.53 -10.87 -10.15
CA GLY A 223 -13.68 -10.40 -10.92
C GLY A 223 -13.80 -8.88 -11.08
N LEU A 224 -12.79 -8.11 -10.67
CA LEU A 224 -12.81 -6.65 -10.77
C LEU A 224 -12.33 -6.11 -12.13
N GLY A 225 -11.98 -7.00 -13.06
CA GLY A 225 -11.55 -6.63 -14.40
C GLY A 225 -10.06 -6.25 -14.49
N ALA A 226 -9.63 -5.94 -15.71
CA ALA A 226 -8.26 -5.54 -16.02
C ALA A 226 -8.27 -4.50 -17.14
N THR A 227 -7.43 -3.48 -17.01
CA THR A 227 -7.19 -2.44 -18.01
C THR A 227 -5.69 -2.23 -18.19
N PRO A 228 -5.19 -1.80 -19.37
CA PRO A 228 -3.77 -1.57 -19.58
C PRO A 228 -3.19 -0.55 -18.59
N LEU A 229 -1.93 -0.76 -18.20
CA LEU A 229 -1.16 0.22 -17.44
C LEU A 229 -0.82 1.44 -18.31
N PRO A 230 -0.65 2.64 -17.72
CA PRO A 230 -0.17 3.81 -18.46
C PRO A 230 1.19 3.53 -19.10
N GLU A 231 1.40 3.94 -20.36
CA GLU A 231 2.66 3.73 -21.08
C GLU A 231 3.89 4.28 -20.33
N SER A 232 3.71 5.42 -19.65
CA SER A 232 4.75 6.04 -18.82
C SER A 232 5.21 5.18 -17.62
N PHE A 233 4.44 4.16 -17.23
CA PHE A 233 4.76 3.33 -16.08
C PHE A 233 6.03 2.50 -16.30
N ALA A 234 6.22 1.94 -17.51
CA ALA A 234 7.37 1.08 -17.81
C ALA A 234 8.70 1.82 -17.60
N GLY A 235 8.79 3.07 -18.05
CA GLY A 235 9.94 3.94 -17.83
C GLY A 235 10.23 4.24 -16.37
N ARG A 236 9.17 4.51 -15.59
CA ARG A 236 9.27 4.79 -14.15
C ARG A 236 9.69 3.56 -13.37
N LEU A 237 9.18 2.39 -13.74
CA LEU A 237 9.58 1.10 -13.17
C LEU A 237 11.06 0.81 -13.45
N LEU A 238 11.52 1.01 -14.68
CA LEU A 238 12.93 0.81 -15.03
C LEU A 238 13.84 1.74 -14.21
N ARG A 239 13.49 3.03 -14.12
CA ARG A 239 14.23 3.98 -13.26
C ARG A 239 14.31 3.49 -11.82
N ARG A 240 13.18 3.06 -11.24
CA ARG A 240 13.15 2.57 -9.85
C ARG A 240 14.00 1.32 -9.67
N ARG A 241 14.05 0.41 -10.64
CA ARG A 241 14.93 -0.78 -10.61
C ARG A 241 16.41 -0.41 -10.64
N LEU A 242 16.81 0.58 -11.46
CA LEU A 242 18.19 1.08 -11.48
C LEU A 242 18.58 1.72 -10.15
N HIS A 243 17.66 2.46 -9.53
CA HIS A 243 17.86 3.01 -8.18
C HIS A 243 18.03 1.91 -7.14
N PHE A 244 17.14 0.93 -7.13
CA PHE A 244 17.20 -0.20 -6.22
C PHE A 244 18.51 -0.97 -6.37
N LEU A 245 18.90 -1.31 -7.61
CA LEU A 245 20.14 -2.03 -7.89
C LEU A 245 21.37 -1.24 -7.45
N GLY A 246 21.42 0.07 -7.71
CA GLY A 246 22.54 0.91 -7.28
C GLY A 246 22.66 1.01 -5.76
N ALA A 247 21.53 1.18 -5.06
CA ALA A 247 21.51 1.16 -3.60
C ALA A 247 22.01 -0.19 -3.04
N MET A 248 21.55 -1.31 -3.61
CA MET A 248 21.95 -2.66 -3.18
C MET A 248 23.42 -2.98 -3.45
N THR A 249 24.00 -2.40 -4.50
CA THR A 249 25.39 -2.66 -4.93
C THR A 249 26.37 -1.59 -4.45
N GLY A 250 25.91 -0.55 -3.77
CA GLY A 250 26.74 0.60 -3.37
C GLY A 250 27.11 1.55 -4.52
N VAL A 251 26.53 1.38 -5.71
CA VAL A 251 26.74 2.25 -6.88
C VAL A 251 25.76 3.43 -6.81
N LEU A 252 26.01 4.34 -5.87
CA LEU A 252 25.07 5.43 -5.53
C LEU A 252 24.82 6.42 -6.67
N GLY A 253 25.72 6.53 -7.64
CA GLY A 253 25.53 7.39 -8.81
C GLY A 253 24.28 7.05 -9.64
N SER A 254 23.76 5.81 -9.56
CA SER A 254 22.50 5.49 -10.23
C SER A 254 21.29 6.23 -9.62
N LEU A 255 21.36 6.62 -8.34
CA LEU A 255 20.30 7.34 -7.63
C LEU A 255 20.13 8.78 -8.13
N GLU A 256 21.15 9.34 -8.77
CA GLU A 256 21.13 10.69 -9.35
C GLU A 256 20.32 10.77 -10.65
N LEU A 257 19.96 9.61 -11.22
CA LEU A 257 19.15 9.55 -12.44
C LEU A 257 17.68 9.93 -12.16
N CYS A 258 17.32 11.17 -12.49
CA CYS A 258 15.95 11.68 -12.32
C CYS A 258 15.05 11.48 -13.54
N GLY A 259 15.61 11.32 -14.75
CA GLY A 259 14.84 11.14 -15.99
C GLY A 259 14.09 9.79 -16.07
N THR A 260 13.01 9.74 -16.83
CA THR A 260 12.29 8.49 -17.16
C THR A 260 12.65 8.00 -18.56
N PHE A 261 12.42 6.71 -18.82
CA PHE A 261 12.67 6.09 -20.13
C PHE A 261 11.36 5.97 -20.91
N GLU A 262 11.41 6.13 -22.22
CA GLU A 262 10.25 5.91 -23.10
C GLU A 262 10.33 4.52 -23.72
N LEU A 263 9.16 3.91 -23.96
CA LEU A 263 9.09 2.70 -24.78
C LEU A 263 9.31 3.10 -26.25
N PRO A 264 9.96 2.24 -27.06
CA PRO A 264 10.03 2.49 -28.50
C PRO A 264 8.61 2.55 -29.09
N ASN A 265 8.38 3.54 -29.94
CA ASN A 265 7.14 3.69 -30.73
C ASN A 265 6.89 2.51 -31.66
#